data_AF-A0A821PIG2-F1
#
_entry.id   AF-A0A821PIG2-F1
#
_cell.length_a   1.000
_cell.length_b   1.000
_cell.length_c   1.000
_cell.angle_alpha   90.00
_cell.angle_beta   90.00
_cell.angle_gamma   90.00
#
_symmetry.space_group_name_H-M   'P 1'
#
loop_
_entity.id
_entity.type
_entity.pdbx_description
1 polymer ?
#
loop_
_entity_poly.entity_id
_entity_poly.type
_entity_poly.pdbx_seq_one_letter_code
_entity_poly.pdbx_strand_id
1 'polypeptide(L)' 'MIIHNFYFDIDFDGIQWGNNCNELNASYAADGYARMRGIGVLVTTFGVGELSALNGIAGSYAEMVSVVHIVGTLPTA' A
#
# COMPACT_ATOMS: atom_id res chain seq x y z
N MET A 1 1.04 3.46 -1.51
CA MET A 1 0.91 4.35 -0.33
C MET A 1 1.72 3.78 0.81
N ILE A 2 2.84 4.38 1.22
CA ILE A 2 3.69 3.89 2.34
C ILE A 2 3.63 4.89 3.50
N ILE A 3 3.96 4.42 4.69
CA ILE A 3 4.18 5.20 5.89
C ILE A 3 5.61 5.69 5.94
N HIS A 4 5.75 6.97 6.24
CA HIS A 4 7.01 7.65 6.38
C HIS A 4 7.99 6.90 7.29
N ASN A 5 9.18 6.61 6.75
CA ASN A 5 10.47 6.87 7.42
C ASN A 5 11.67 6.97 6.46
N PHE A 6 11.48 7.30 5.18
CA PHE A 6 12.59 7.70 4.31
C PHE A 6 12.17 8.82 3.35
N TYR A 7 12.98 9.87 3.32
CA TYR A 7 12.85 11.10 2.55
C TYR A 7 13.35 10.84 1.12
N PHE A 8 12.59 10.09 0.32
CA PHE A 8 12.81 9.97 -1.12
C PHE A 8 11.52 10.39 -1.83
N ASP A 9 11.54 11.57 -2.45
CA ASP A 9 10.57 11.93 -3.47
C ASP A 9 10.84 11.02 -4.67
N ILE A 10 10.12 9.90 -4.71
CA ILE A 10 10.18 8.96 -5.82
C ILE A 10 9.23 9.50 -6.89
N ASP A 11 9.75 10.42 -7.70
CA ASP A 11 9.02 11.00 -8.83
C ASP A 11 9.29 10.15 -10.08
N PHE A 12 8.45 9.13 -10.29
CA PHE A 12 8.41 8.40 -11.55
C PHE A 12 7.32 9.01 -12.43
N ASP A 13 7.64 9.25 -13.71
CA ASP A 13 6.68 9.78 -14.67
C ASP A 13 5.37 8.97 -14.66
N GLY A 14 4.27 9.63 -14.30
CA GLY A 14 2.93 9.03 -14.27
C GLY A 14 2.55 8.29 -12.97
N ILE A 15 3.40 8.26 -11.94
CA ILE A 15 3.09 7.65 -10.64
C ILE A 15 3.11 8.71 -9.55
N GLN A 16 1.98 8.87 -8.86
CA GLN A 16 1.88 9.78 -7.71
C GLN A 16 2.10 9.02 -6.40
N TRP A 17 3.07 9.47 -5.61
CA TRP A 17 3.34 8.90 -4.31
C TRP A 17 2.46 9.51 -3.21
N GLY A 18 1.62 8.70 -2.59
CA GLY A 18 0.82 9.08 -1.42
C GLY A 18 1.44 8.57 -0.12
N ASN A 19 1.54 9.45 0.89
CA ASN A 19 1.94 9.08 2.24
C ASN A 19 0.74 8.99 3.18
N ASN A 20 0.81 8.06 4.13
CA ASN A 20 -0.21 7.86 5.17
C ASN A 20 0.44 7.68 6.54
N CYS A 21 -0.36 7.89 7.60
CA CYS A 21 0.15 7.81 8.98
C CYS A 21 0.33 6.38 9.49
N ASN A 22 -0.35 5.40 8.91
CA ASN A 22 -0.29 3.98 9.25
C ASN A 22 -0.69 3.12 8.03
N GLU A 23 -0.38 1.82 8.05
CA GLU A 23 -0.58 0.90 6.92
C GLU A 23 -2.05 0.56 6.70
N LEU A 24 -2.85 0.61 7.76
CA LEU A 24 -4.30 0.43 7.69
C LEU A 24 -4.97 1.53 6.86
N ASN A 25 -4.67 2.79 7.15
CA ASN A 25 -5.22 3.92 6.39
C ASN A 25 -4.67 3.91 4.96
N ALA A 26 -3.40 3.53 4.80
CA ALA A 26 -2.79 3.37 3.49
C ALA A 26 -3.50 2.32 2.63
N SER A 27 -3.89 1.19 3.21
CA SER A 27 -4.61 0.13 2.50
C SER A 27 -6.02 0.56 2.10
N TYR A 28 -6.76 1.25 2.98
CA TYR A 28 -8.09 1.78 2.63
C TYR A 28 -8.06 2.83 1.53
N ALA A 29 -7.05 3.69 1.52
CA ALA A 29 -6.97 4.69 0.47
C ALA A 29 -6.37 4.13 -0.83
N ALA A 30 -5.56 3.06 -0.79
CA ALA A 30 -5.24 2.27 -1.98
C ALA A 30 -6.48 1.58 -2.57
N ASP A 31 -7.35 1.03 -1.73
CA ASP A 31 -8.66 0.47 -2.12
C ASP A 31 -9.54 1.52 -2.78
N GLY A 32 -9.73 2.67 -2.12
CA GLY A 32 -10.52 3.78 -2.67
C GLY A 32 -9.96 4.29 -4.00
N TYR A 33 -8.64 4.41 -4.12
CA TYR A 33 -7.99 4.78 -5.36
C TYR A 33 -8.23 3.75 -6.47
N ALA A 34 -8.09 2.45 -6.17
CA ALA A 34 -8.34 1.36 -7.10
C ALA A 34 -9.78 1.38 -7.64
N ARG A 35 -10.76 1.67 -6.78
CA ARG A 35 -12.17 1.81 -7.20
C ARG A 35 -12.39 2.99 -8.17
N MET A 36 -11.67 4.09 -7.98
CA MET A 36 -11.84 5.29 -8.81
C MET A 36 -11.02 5.26 -10.10
N ARG A 37 -9.83 4.66 -10.08
CA ARG A 37 -8.82 4.75 -11.15
C ARG A 37 -8.44 3.40 -11.77
N GLY A 38 -8.94 2.29 -11.23
CA GLY A 38 -8.81 0.95 -11.78
C GLY A 38 -7.75 0.08 -11.11
N ILE A 39 -6.67 0.62 -10.55
CA ILE A 39 -5.69 -0.15 -9.78
C ILE A 39 -5.06 0.68 -8.66
N GLY A 40 -4.91 0.10 -7.48
CA GLY A 40 -4.28 0.71 -6.32
C GLY A 40 -3.05 -0.07 -5.89
N VAL A 41 -2.03 0.64 -5.40
CA VAL A 41 -0.79 0.01 -4.92
C VAL A 41 -0.50 0.43 -3.49
N LEU A 42 -0.36 -0.57 -2.63
CA LEU A 42 0.08 -0.47 -1.25
C LEU A 42 1.47 -1.09 -1.15
N VAL A 43 2.38 -0.42 -0.44
CA VAL A 43 3.69 -0.98 -0.15
C VAL A 43 3.94 -0.87 1.35
N THR A 44 4.42 -1.94 1.98
CA THR A 44 4.67 -1.97 3.43
C THR A 44 6.03 -2.56 3.73
N THR A 45 6.58 -2.21 4.90
CA THR A 45 7.73 -2.93 5.47
C THR A 45 7.33 -4.33 5.92
N PHE A 46 8.30 -5.22 6.05
CA PHE A 46 8.15 -6.57 6.61
C PHE A 46 7.74 -6.53 8.09
N GLY A 47 6.92 -7.49 8.52
CA GLY A 47 6.46 -7.72 9.88
C GLY A 47 5.21 -6.94 10.23
N VAL A 48 5.37 -5.85 10.98
CA VAL A 48 4.21 -5.12 11.54
C VAL A 48 3.42 -4.36 10.47
N GLY A 49 4.05 -4.06 9.33
CA GLY A 49 3.44 -3.28 8.28
C GLY A 49 2.32 -4.03 7.56
N GLU A 50 2.60 -5.23 7.04
CA GLU A 50 1.59 -6.04 6.35
C GLU A 50 0.47 -6.50 7.28
N LEU A 51 0.77 -6.76 8.56
CA LEU A 51 -0.23 -7.12 9.56
C LEU A 51 -1.19 -5.95 9.85
N SER A 52 -0.67 -4.73 9.91
CA SER A 52 -1.45 -3.50 10.05
C SER A 52 -2.34 -3.23 8.82
N ALA A 53 -1.82 -3.50 7.62
CA ALA A 53 -2.56 -3.38 6.36
C ALA A 53 -3.64 -4.46 6.15
N LEU A 54 -3.52 -5.61 6.82
CA LEU A 54 -4.24 -6.84 6.52
C LEU A 54 -5.76 -6.65 6.44
N ASN A 55 -6.33 -5.86 7.34
CA ASN A 55 -7.77 -5.62 7.38
C ASN A 55 -8.27 -4.91 6.10
N GLY A 56 -7.56 -3.88 5.63
CA GLY A 56 -7.94 -3.19 4.40
C GLY A 56 -7.77 -4.07 3.17
N ILE A 57 -6.68 -4.85 3.08
CA ILE A 57 -6.47 -5.79 1.96
C ILE A 57 -7.51 -6.91 1.94
N ALA A 58 -7.89 -7.44 3.11
CA ALA A 58 -8.98 -8.41 3.21
C ALA A 58 -10.32 -7.79 2.74
N GLY A 59 -10.57 -6.53 3.07
CA GLY A 59 -11.70 -5.77 2.54
C GLY A 59 -11.66 -5.61 1.01
N SER A 60 -10.51 -5.25 0.45
CA SER A 60 -10.31 -5.17 -1.00
C SER A 60 -10.56 -6.51 -1.68
N TYR A 61 -10.07 -7.60 -1.09
CA TYR A 61 -10.29 -8.95 -1.60
C TYR A 61 -11.77 -9.35 -1.57
N ALA A 62 -12.48 -9.06 -0.46
CA ALA A 62 -13.91 -9.36 -0.33
C ALA A 62 -14.76 -8.63 -1.38
N GLU A 63 -14.36 -7.42 -1.76
CA GLU A 63 -15.05 -6.56 -2.71
C GLU A 63 -14.49 -6.65 -4.15
N MET A 64 -13.58 -7.59 -4.41
CA MET A 64 -12.93 -7.79 -5.71
C MET A 64 -12.28 -6.50 -6.26
N VAL A 65 -11.73 -5.67 -5.36
CA VAL A 65 -11.01 -4.46 -5.71
C VAL A 65 -9.57 -4.80 -6.10
N SER A 66 -9.13 -4.24 -7.22
CA SER A 66 -7.79 -4.40 -7.79
C SER A 66 -6.72 -3.65 -7.00
N VAL A 67 -6.30 -4.24 -5.88
CA VAL A 67 -5.19 -3.73 -5.05
C VAL A 67 -3.99 -4.67 -5.14
N VAL A 68 -2.82 -4.11 -5.42
CA VAL A 68 -1.52 -4.80 -5.33
C VAL A 68 -0.85 -4.42 -4.02
N HIS A 69 -0.50 -5.42 -3.21
CA HIS A 69 0.23 -5.24 -1.96
C HIS A 69 1.66 -5.77 -2.10
N ILE A 70 2.63 -4.85 -2.08
CA ILE A 70 4.06 -5.18 -2.11
C ILE A 70 4.60 -5.12 -0.69
N VAL A 71 5.24 -6.19 -0.24
CA VAL A 71 5.80 -6.27 1.11
C VAL A 71 7.32 -6.38 0.99
N GLY A 72 8.04 -5.50 1.68
CA GLY A 72 9.48 -5.67 1.86
C GLY A 72 9.77 -7.01 2.55
N THR A 73 10.90 -7.62 2.26
CA THR A 73 11.30 -8.89 2.91
C THR A 73 12.76 -8.82 3.33
N LEU A 74 13.14 -9.71 4.24
CA LEU A 74 14.54 -9.88 4.61
C LEU A 74 15.33 -10.41 3.40
N PRO A 75 16.60 -10.02 3.24
CA PRO A 75 17.47 -10.58 2.21
C PRO A 75 17.52 -12.10 2.32
N THR A 76 17.45 -12.79 1.18
CA THR A 76 17.79 -14.22 1.13
C THR A 76 19.30 -14.33 1.06
N ALA A 77 19.90 -15.19 1.89
CA ALA A 77 21.35 -15.35 2.04
C ALA A 77 22.08 -15.63 0.72
#